data_AF-A0A7X9EUB5-F1
#
_entry.id   AF-A0A7X9EUB5-F1
#
_cell.length_a   1.000
_cell.length_b   1.000
_cell.length_c   1.000
_cell.angle_alpha   90.00
_cell.angle_beta   90.00
_cell.angle_gamma   90.00
#
_symmetry.space_group_name_H-M   'P 1'
#
loop_
_entity.id
_entity.type
_entity.pdbx_description
1 polymer ?
#
loop_
_entity_poly.entity_id
_entity_poly.type
_entity_poly.pdbx_seq_one_letter_code
_entity_poly.pdbx_strand_id
1 'polypeptide(L)' 'QISKDGYMRNFECKLRTKQGRIIFALIYSSIIEVDGDKCMLTAGIDITQRKKAEEDLKTAYQKLQQEGPFSQEFPY' A
#
# COMPACT_ATOMS: atom_id res chain seq x y z
N GLN A 1 10.92 14.66 2.63
CA GLN A 1 10.93 15.99 2.00
C GLN A 1 9.46 16.41 1.87
N ILE A 2 9.04 17.45 2.59
CA ILE A 2 7.65 17.95 2.54
C ILE A 2 7.59 19.03 1.46
N SER A 3 6.65 18.93 0.52
CA SER A 3 6.45 19.94 -0.54
C SER A 3 6.02 21.27 0.07
N LYS A 4 6.39 22.38 -0.58
CA LYS A 4 6.11 23.78 -0.21
C LYS A 4 4.62 24.09 -0.01
N ASP A 5 3.72 23.20 -0.40
CA ASP A 5 2.28 23.40 -0.32
C ASP A 5 1.64 22.89 1.00
N GLY A 6 2.43 22.38 1.95
CA GLY A 6 1.92 22.00 3.27
C GLY A 6 1.06 20.73 3.29
N TYR A 7 1.11 19.92 2.23
CA TYR A 7 0.46 18.62 2.17
C TYR A 7 1.40 17.51 1.70
N MET A 8 1.32 16.35 2.36
CA MET A 8 1.99 15.12 2.03
C MET A 8 0.93 14.07 1.76
N ARG A 9 0.74 13.66 0.51
CA ARG A 9 -0.25 12.64 0.13
C ARG A 9 0.46 11.35 -0.28
N ASN A 10 -0.19 10.23 -0.03
CA ASN A 10 0.26 8.90 -0.47
C ASN A 10 1.68 8.50 0.01
N PHE A 11 2.08 8.92 1.21
CA PHE A 11 3.37 8.51 1.74
C PHE A 11 3.27 7.11 2.35
N GLU A 12 3.76 6.11 1.62
CA GLU A 12 3.87 4.75 2.14
C GLU A 12 5.09 4.61 3.06
N CYS A 13 4.87 4.16 4.29
CA CYS A 13 5.93 3.86 5.22
C CYS A 13 5.67 2.60 6.01
N LYS A 14 6.74 2.04 6.59
CA LYS A 14 6.64 0.95 7.55
C LYS A 14 6.47 1.56 8.94
N LEU A 15 5.34 1.28 9.58
CA LEU A 15 5.08 1.69 10.95
C LEU A 15 5.18 0.51 11.89
N ARG A 16 5.69 0.77 13.10
CA ARG A 16 5.67 -0.20 14.19
C ARG A 16 4.45 0.08 15.06
N THR A 17 3.53 -0.87 15.09
CA THR A 17 2.37 -0.84 15.98
C THR A 17 2.82 -0.92 17.45
N LYS A 18 1.93 -0.53 18.39
CA LYS A 18 2.17 -0.69 19.83
C LYS A 18 2.51 -2.15 20.23
N GLN A 19 2.01 -3.13 19.49
CA GLN A 19 2.29 -4.55 19.70
C GLN A 19 3.62 -5.02 19.07
N GLY A 20 4.43 -4.11 18.50
CA GLY A 20 5.72 -4.43 17.90
C GLY A 20 5.66 -4.96 16.46
N ARG A 21 4.46 -5.18 15.89
CA ARG A 21 4.30 -5.61 14.49
C ARG A 21 4.61 -4.46 13.54
N ILE A 22 5.31 -4.77 12.45
CA ILE A 22 5.56 -3.86 11.34
C ILE A 22 4.38 -3.96 10.38
N ILE A 23 3.72 -2.84 10.12
CA ILE A 23 2.64 -2.70 9.14
C ILE A 23 3.08 -1.75 8.03
N PHE A 24 2.51 -1.92 6.84
CA PHE A 24 2.57 -0.92 5.80
C PHE A 24 1.45 0.08 6.04
N ALA A 25 1.80 1.34 6.27
CA ALA A 25 0.85 2.42 6.45
C ALA A 25 0.97 3.43 5.31
N LEU A 26 -0.18 3.85 4.81
CA LEU A 26 -0.31 4.95 3.87
C LEU A 26 -0.68 6.20 4.65
N ILE A 27 0.24 7.15 4.67
CA ILE A 27 0.09 8.40 5.42
C ILE A 27 -0.33 9.52 4.49
N TYR A 28 -1.35 10.24 4.93
CA TYR A 28 -1.82 11.49 4.38
C TYR A 28 -1.67 12.55 5.45
N SER A 29 -1.03 13.66 5.12
CA SER A 29 -0.89 14.80 6.00
C SER A 29 -1.26 16.06 5.23
N SER A 30 -2.05 16.93 5.84
CA SER A 30 -2.43 18.21 5.29
C SER A 30 -2.54 19.23 6.39
N ILE A 31 -2.03 20.43 6.15
CA ILE A 31 -2.30 21.58 7.01
C ILE A 31 -3.73 22.05 6.75
N ILE A 32 -4.52 22.12 7.83
CA ILE A 32 -5.88 22.66 7.83
C ILE A 32 -5.95 23.84 8.81
N GLU A 33 -6.96 24.68 8.66
CA GLU A 33 -7.24 25.76 9.60
C GLU A 33 -8.47 25.39 10.42
N VAL A 34 -8.36 25.41 11.75
CA VAL A 34 -9.45 25.13 12.69
C VAL A 34 -9.51 26.31 13.64
N ASP A 35 -10.65 27.01 13.66
CA ASP A 35 -10.87 28.21 14.50
C ASP A 35 -9.80 29.31 14.32
N GLY A 36 -9.20 29.42 13.13
CA GLY A 36 -8.14 30.38 12.82
C GLY A 36 -6.72 29.87 13.08
N ASP A 37 -6.57 28.70 13.71
CA ASP A 37 -5.29 28.08 14.00
C ASP A 37 -4.89 27.03 12.94
N LYS A 38 -3.63 27.09 12.49
CA LYS A 38 -3.07 26.11 11.56
C LYS A 38 -2.77 24.81 12.28
N CYS A 39 -3.53 23.77 12.00
CA CYS A 39 -3.34 22.42 12.51
C CYS A 39 -2.81 21.49 11.43
N MET A 40 -1.96 20.52 11.82
CA MET A 40 -1.55 19.44 10.92
C MET A 40 -2.48 18.25 11.11
N LEU A 41 -3.36 18.00 10.14
CA LEU A 41 -4.18 16.80 10.10
C LEU A 41 -3.39 15.67 9.44
N THR A 42 -3.20 14.57 10.17
CA THR A 42 -2.54 13.38 9.64
C THR A 42 -3.45 12.18 9.77
N ALA A 43 -3.74 11.51 8.65
CA ALA A 43 -4.47 10.26 8.59
C ALA A 43 -3.55 9.13 8.14
N GLY A 44 -3.65 7.97 8.77
CA GLY A 44 -2.90 6.78 8.41
C GLY A 44 -3.83 5.60 8.15
N ILE A 45 -3.67 4.95 7.00
CA ILE A 45 -4.43 3.75 6.63
C ILE A 45 -3.46 2.57 6.62
N ASP A 46 -3.79 1.50 7.33
CA ASP A 46 -3.04 0.23 7.23
C ASP A 46 -3.35 -0.43 5.88
N ILE A 47 -2.33 -0.53 5.03
CA ILE A 47 -2.41 -1.13 3.69
C ILE A 47 -1.76 -2.53 3.65
N THR A 48 -1.40 -3.11 4.80
CA THR A 48 -0.73 -4.42 4.87
C THR A 48 -1.58 -5.51 4.21
N GLN A 49 -2.88 -5.54 4.49
CA GLN A 49 -3.78 -6.51 3.86
C GLN A 49 -3.90 -6.29 2.35
N ARG A 50 -3.98 -5.02 1.90
CA ARG A 50 -4.06 -4.68 0.48
C ARG A 50 -2.82 -5.16 -0.27
N LYS A 51 -1.63 -4.87 0.27
CA LYS A 51 -0.36 -5.32 -0.33
C LYS A 51 -0.24 -6.84 -0.39
N LYS A 52 -0.71 -7.55 0.64
CA LYS A 52 -0.72 -9.01 0.63
C LYS A 52 -1.62 -9.55 -0.48
N ALA A 53 -2.82 -8.99 -0.65
CA ALA A 53 -3.72 -9.40 -1.72
C ALA A 53 -3.15 -9.11 -3.12
N GLU A 54 -2.49 -7.96 -3.31
CA GLU A 54 -1.81 -7.62 -4.56
C GLU A 54 -0.67 -8.61 -4.87
N GLU A 55 0.10 -9.02 -3.85
CA GLU A 55 1.19 -9.98 -3.99
C GLU A 55 0.69 -11.40 -4.27
N ASP A 56 -0.35 -11.85 -3.56
CA ASP A 56 -1.00 -13.14 -3.78
C ASP A 56 -1.56 -13.24 -5.20
N LEU A 57 -2.23 -12.19 -5.68
CA LEU A 57 -2.71 -12.10 -7.06
C LEU A 57 -1.54 -12.16 -8.06
N LYS A 58 -0.48 -11.39 -7.82
CA LYS A 58 0.70 -11.39 -8.70
C LYS A 58 1.35 -12.76 -8.78
N THR A 59 1.49 -13.47 -7.65
CA THR A 59 2.02 -14.83 -7.62
C THR A 59 1.10 -15.81 -8.34
N ALA A 60 -0.22 -15.69 -8.19
CA ALA A 60 -1.18 -16.53 -8.92
C ALA A 60 -1.06 -16.32 -10.44
N TYR A 61 -0.98 -15.07 -10.90
CA TYR A 61 -0.76 -14.76 -12.32
C TYR A 61 0.58 -15.30 -12.83
N GLN A 62 1.66 -15.19 -12.06
CA GLN A 62 2.97 -15.73 -12.43
C GLN A 62 2.94 -17.25 -12.56
N LYS A 63 2.24 -17.96 -11.67
CA LYS A 63 2.08 -19.42 -11.74
C LYS A 63 1.31 -19.83 -13.00
N LEU A 64 0.19 -19.17 -13.29
CA LEU A 64 -0.59 -19.43 -14.50
C LEU A 64 0.20 -19.17 -15.80
N GLN A 65 1.07 -18.15 -15.81
CA GLN A 65 1.93 -17.87 -16.95
C GLN A 65 3.07 -18.89 -17.13
N GLN A 66 3.58 -19.46 -16.03
CA GLN A 66 4.58 -20.53 -16.08
C GLN A 66 3.98 -21.88 -16.47
N GLU A 67 2.73 -22.15 -16.08
CA GLU A 67 1.95 -23.33 -16.45
C GLU A 67 1.22 -23.16 -17.79
N GLY A 68 1.83 -22.44 -18.74
CA GLY A 68 1.23 -22.15 -20.04
C GLY A 68 0.53 -23.37 -20.66
N PRO A 69 -0.69 -23.22 -21.23
CA PRO A 69 -1.49 -24.35 -21.69
C PRO A 69 -0.96 -24.86 -23.03
N PHE A 70 0.19 -25.53 -23.04
CA PHE A 70 0.66 -26.28 -24.20
C PHE A 70 1.72 -27.32 -23.79
N SER A 71 1.33 -28.26 -22.95
CA SER A 71 2.08 -29.51 -22.74
C SER A 71 1.15 -30.71 -22.50
N GLN A 72 -0.10 -30.63 -22.94
CA GLN A 72 -0.83 -31.83 -23.31
C GLN A 72 -0.58 -32.03 -24.80
N GLU A 73 0.44 -32.84 -25.10
CA GLU A 73 0.54 -33.51 -26.39
C GLU A 73 -0.82 -34.17 -26.65
N PHE A 74 -1.56 -33.66 -27.63
CA PHE A 74 -2.71 -34.38 -28.17
C PHE A 74 -2.15 -35.61 -28.90
N PRO A 75 -2.38 -36.85 -28.44
CA PRO A 75 -2.06 -38.02 -29.22
C PRO A 75 -3.24 -38.29 -30.15
N TYR A 76 -2.99 -38.05 -31.44
CA TYR A 76 -3.82 -38.34 -32.63
C TYR A 76 -5.03 -37.43 -32.89
#